data_AF-A0A3Q3W890-F1
#
_entry.id   AF-A0A3Q3W890-F1
#
_cell.length_a   1.000
_cell.length_b   1.000
_cell.length_c   1.000
_cell.angle_alpha   90.00
_cell.angle_beta   90.00
_cell.angle_gamma   90.00
#
_symmetry.space_group_name_H-M   'P 1'
#
loop_
_entity.id
_entity.type
_entity.pdbx_description
1 polymer ?
#
loop_
_entity_poly.entity_id
_entity_poly.type
_entity_poly.pdbx_seq_one_letter_code
_entity_poly.pdbx_strand_id
1 'polypeptide(L)'
;MSRAGLSCPGCGSSNIVDDDLYSQAQLVCTDCGSVVSEGVLADDPVGDVSYSRTTAVAKKPCVNQIKGVQRVRAMCRILRVNKAIEELSQDYFNRAYQHESFIKVTLQKKDVLGGCCLLVSCRLLNWPITMGTISSLLDANPAQVGAVYQELVKILNIEAPTVNFTDVLEAHMKCSNILNVACLL
;
A
#
# COMPACT_ATOMS: atom_id res chain seq x y z
N MET A 1 42.02 15.86 31.22
CA MET A 1 43.16 16.61 30.64
C MET A 1 43.60 17.66 31.66
N SER A 2 44.90 17.81 31.88
CA SER A 2 45.49 18.52 33.02
C SER A 2 45.29 20.04 32.89
N ARG A 3 44.66 20.66 33.90
CA ARG A 3 44.18 22.06 33.99
C ARG A 3 45.29 23.12 34.23
N ALA A 4 46.57 22.78 34.09
CA ALA A 4 47.66 23.67 34.46
C ALA A 4 48.11 24.54 33.26
N GLY A 5 47.78 25.83 33.27
CA GLY A 5 48.39 26.84 32.37
C GLY A 5 47.54 27.39 31.23
N LEU A 6 46.21 27.31 31.31
CA LEU A 6 45.35 27.98 30.32
C LEU A 6 45.40 29.51 30.53
N SER A 7 45.78 30.24 29.48
CA SER A 7 45.69 31.69 29.42
C SER A 7 44.73 32.10 28.31
N CYS A 8 44.00 33.19 28.54
CA CYS A 8 43.05 33.70 27.58
C CYS A 8 43.78 34.18 26.31
N PRO A 9 43.41 33.70 25.11
CA PRO A 9 44.06 34.14 23.87
C PRO A 9 43.76 35.60 23.52
N GLY A 10 42.72 36.20 24.11
CA GLY A 10 42.35 37.60 23.87
C GLY A 10 43.13 38.60 24.72
N CYS A 11 43.21 38.36 26.03
CA CYS A 11 43.80 39.33 26.99
C CYS A 11 45.02 38.80 27.76
N GLY A 12 45.38 37.53 27.59
CA GLY A 12 46.49 36.88 28.30
C GLY A 12 46.21 36.54 29.77
N SER A 13 45.02 36.85 30.29
CA SER A 13 44.65 36.55 31.68
C SER A 13 44.56 35.04 31.94
N SER A 14 44.93 34.63 33.15
CA SER A 14 44.73 33.27 33.66
C SER A 14 43.40 33.10 34.39
N ASN A 15 42.57 34.15 34.47
CA ASN A 15 41.29 34.14 35.17
C ASN A 15 40.19 33.53 34.29
N ILE A 16 40.20 32.19 34.22
CA ILE A 16 39.31 31.38 33.38
C ILE A 16 38.43 30.53 34.30
N VAL A 17 37.12 30.62 34.12
CA VAL A 17 36.10 29.92 34.92
C VAL A 17 35.25 29.01 34.04
N ASP A 18 34.72 27.93 34.62
CA ASP A 18 33.65 27.14 33.99
C ASP A 18 32.31 27.86 34.18
N ASP A 19 31.63 28.12 33.06
CA ASP A 19 30.27 28.60 32.99
C ASP A 19 29.35 27.45 32.56
N ASP A 20 28.60 26.93 33.52
CA ASP A 20 27.61 25.85 33.34
C ASP A 20 26.17 26.39 33.28
N LEU A 21 25.98 27.70 33.09
CA LEU A 21 24.66 28.36 33.26
C LEU A 21 23.66 28.05 32.14
N TYR A 22 24.09 27.43 31.03
CA TYR A 22 23.27 27.12 29.86
C TYR A 22 23.38 25.65 29.41
N SER A 23 22.96 25.33 28.19
CA SER A 23 22.90 23.97 27.66
C SER A 23 24.24 23.27 27.47
N GLN A 24 25.37 23.97 27.63
CA GLN A 24 26.73 23.46 27.45
C GLN A 24 27.67 24.08 28.47
N ALA A 25 28.57 23.25 29.01
CA ALA A 25 29.70 23.73 29.81
C ALA A 25 30.71 24.47 28.91
N GLN A 26 31.07 25.69 29.30
CA GLN A 26 32.01 26.55 28.58
C GLN A 26 33.09 27.06 29.53
N LEU A 27 34.32 27.20 29.04
CA LEU A 27 35.37 27.94 29.75
C LEU A 27 35.38 29.38 29.27
N VAL A 28 35.18 30.32 30.20
CA VAL A 28 35.07 31.76 29.90
C VAL A 28 36.10 32.53 30.70
N CYS A 29 36.79 33.48 30.07
CA CYS A 29 37.64 34.43 30.77
C CYS A 29 36.78 35.54 31.39
N THR A 30 36.86 35.73 32.70
CA THR A 30 36.06 36.75 33.42
C THR A 30 36.55 38.17 33.17
N ASP A 31 37.81 38.33 32.78
CA ASP A 31 38.42 39.66 32.66
C ASP A 31 38.11 40.34 31.32
N CYS A 32 37.88 39.58 30.26
CA CYS A 32 37.55 40.12 28.93
C CYS A 32 36.32 39.50 28.27
N GLY A 33 35.70 38.49 28.91
CA GLY A 33 34.50 37.82 28.40
C GLY A 33 34.75 36.87 27.22
N SER A 34 36.01 36.54 26.91
CA SER A 34 36.30 35.62 25.80
C SER A 34 36.07 34.16 26.20
N VAL A 35 35.39 33.40 25.34
CA VAL A 35 35.23 31.95 25.47
C VAL A 35 36.54 31.28 25.05
N VAL A 36 37.15 30.53 25.98
CA VAL A 36 38.44 29.85 25.82
C VAL A 36 38.25 28.47 25.21
N SER A 37 37.19 27.77 25.59
CA SER A 37 36.78 26.50 24.96
C SER A 37 35.33 26.20 25.26
N GLU A 38 34.68 25.46 24.37
CA GLU A 38 33.31 24.96 24.53
C GLU A 38 33.31 23.42 24.58
N GLY A 39 32.38 22.82 25.30
CA GLY A 39 32.17 21.36 25.31
C GLY A 39 31.75 20.82 23.94
N VAL A 40 31.99 19.53 23.70
CA VAL A 40 31.56 18.85 22.46
C VAL A 40 30.06 18.56 22.53
N LEU A 41 29.32 18.92 21.47
CA LEU A 41 27.86 18.80 21.38
C LEU A 41 27.32 17.35 21.41
N ALA A 42 28.16 16.33 21.28
CA ALA A 42 27.75 14.94 21.28
C ALA A 42 28.94 14.00 21.54
N ASP A 43 28.98 13.35 22.71
CA ASP A 43 29.77 12.12 22.95
C ASP A 43 28.87 10.96 23.41
N ASP A 44 27.55 11.09 23.25
CA ASP A 44 26.67 9.95 23.41
C ASP A 44 26.86 9.03 22.20
N PRO A 45 27.11 7.72 22.40
CA PRO A 45 27.08 6.76 21.32
C PRO A 45 25.66 6.74 20.78
N VAL A 46 25.43 7.47 19.69
CA VAL A 46 24.20 7.40 18.92
C VAL A 46 24.15 5.98 18.36
N GLY A 47 23.49 5.08 19.09
CA GLY A 47 23.19 3.74 18.59
C GLY A 47 22.55 3.89 17.21
N ASP A 48 22.92 3.03 16.25
CA ASP A 48 22.51 3.11 14.85
C ASP A 48 20.97 3.27 14.69
N VAL A 49 20.50 4.51 14.68
CA VAL A 49 19.11 4.87 14.40
C VAL A 49 19.02 5.08 12.90
N SER A 50 18.96 3.98 12.16
CA SER A 50 18.59 4.05 10.75
C SER A 50 17.16 4.57 10.63
N TYR A 51 16.97 5.75 10.04
CA TYR A 51 15.67 6.39 9.78
C TYR A 51 14.67 5.45 9.07
N SER A 52 15.20 4.49 8.30
CA SER A 52 14.49 3.40 7.61
C SER A 52 13.76 2.43 8.54
N ARG A 53 14.28 2.19 9.76
CA ARG A 53 13.78 1.15 10.67
C ARG A 53 12.56 1.60 11.48
N THR A 54 12.47 2.89 11.80
CA THR A 54 11.38 3.46 12.62
C THR A 54 10.21 4.01 11.79
N THR A 55 10.39 4.21 10.48
CA THR A 55 9.34 4.73 9.58
C THR A 55 8.69 3.67 8.69
N ALA A 56 9.02 2.39 8.87
CA ALA A 56 8.36 1.26 8.21
C ALA A 56 6.93 1.06 8.75
N VAL A 57 6.08 2.08 8.62
CA VAL A 57 4.65 2.00 8.88
C VAL A 57 4.06 1.18 7.73
N ALA A 58 3.33 0.11 8.07
CA ALA A 58 2.57 -0.65 7.08
C ALA A 58 1.78 0.32 6.20
N LYS A 59 1.96 0.24 4.87
CA LYS A 59 1.37 1.17 3.91
C LYS A 59 -0.15 1.18 4.08
N LYS A 60 -0.68 2.26 4.66
CA LYS A 60 -2.13 2.43 4.82
C LYS A 60 -2.80 2.45 3.44
N PRO A 61 -3.90 1.71 3.22
CA PRO A 61 -4.60 1.73 1.94
C PRO A 61 -5.10 3.16 1.64
N CYS A 62 -4.92 3.59 0.39
CA CYS A 62 -5.36 4.92 -0.03
C CYS A 62 -6.89 4.93 -0.25
N VAL A 63 -7.48 6.13 -0.24
CA VAL A 63 -8.95 6.31 -0.42
C VAL A 63 -9.45 5.64 -1.70
N ASN A 64 -8.68 5.72 -2.79
CA ASN A 64 -9.06 5.10 -4.06
C ASN A 64 -9.05 3.56 -4.00
N GLN A 65 -8.12 2.96 -3.24
CA GLN A 65 -8.12 1.51 -3.04
C GLN A 65 -9.35 1.08 -2.24
N ILE A 66 -9.69 1.80 -1.17
CA ILE A 66 -10.87 1.53 -0.35
C ILE A 66 -12.15 1.64 -1.19
N LYS A 67 -12.28 2.71 -1.98
CA LYS A 67 -13.41 2.90 -2.91
C LYS A 67 -13.46 1.79 -3.97
N GLY A 68 -12.32 1.37 -4.51
CA GLY A 68 -12.22 0.27 -5.47
C GLY A 68 -12.75 -1.04 -4.89
N VAL A 69 -12.33 -1.39 -3.67
CA VAL A 69 -12.83 -2.58 -2.95
C VAL A 69 -14.34 -2.49 -2.72
N GLN A 70 -14.85 -1.31 -2.34
CA GLN A 70 -16.29 -1.08 -2.18
C GLN A 70 -17.06 -1.27 -3.51
N ARG A 71 -16.49 -0.85 -4.64
CA ARG A 71 -17.09 -1.10 -5.97
C ARG A 71 -17.09 -2.58 -6.32
N VAL A 72 -16.01 -3.32 -6.05
CA VAL A 72 -15.97 -4.78 -6.23
C VAL A 72 -17.08 -5.45 -5.44
N ARG A 73 -17.24 -5.09 -4.16
CA ARG A 73 -18.34 -5.58 -3.33
C ARG A 73 -19.72 -5.25 -3.89
N ALA A 74 -19.91 -4.05 -4.43
CA ALA A 74 -21.17 -3.66 -5.07
C ALA A 74 -21.47 -4.53 -6.31
N MET A 75 -20.46 -4.78 -7.16
CA MET A 75 -20.60 -5.67 -8.32
C MET A 75 -20.97 -7.09 -7.92
N CYS A 76 -20.31 -7.65 -6.89
CA CYS A 76 -20.63 -8.96 -6.34
C CYS A 76 -22.09 -9.07 -5.90
N ARG A 77 -22.62 -8.03 -5.23
CA ARG A 77 -24.02 -7.97 -4.78
C ARG A 77 -25.00 -7.89 -5.95
N ILE A 78 -24.69 -7.08 -6.97
CA ILE A 78 -25.52 -6.96 -8.19
C ILE A 78 -25.61 -8.31 -8.91
N LEU A 79 -24.49 -9.03 -9.03
CA LEU A 79 -24.42 -10.33 -9.67
C LEU A 79 -24.84 -11.50 -8.77
N ARG A 80 -25.16 -11.22 -7.49
CA ARG A 80 -25.56 -12.21 -6.47
C ARG A 80 -24.60 -13.40 -6.36
N VAL A 81 -23.30 -13.12 -6.40
CA VAL A 81 -22.27 -14.17 -6.31
C VAL A 81 -22.11 -14.68 -4.87
N ASN A 82 -21.58 -15.89 -4.73
CA ASN A 82 -21.26 -16.48 -3.42
C ASN A 82 -20.20 -15.63 -2.69
N LYS A 83 -20.28 -15.58 -1.35
CA LYS A 83 -19.32 -14.91 -0.47
C LYS A 83 -17.87 -15.33 -0.73
N ALA A 84 -17.63 -16.60 -1.03
CA ALA A 84 -16.29 -17.09 -1.38
C ALA A 84 -15.70 -16.39 -2.62
N ILE A 85 -16.53 -16.11 -3.63
CA ILE A 85 -16.13 -15.35 -4.82
C ILE A 85 -15.85 -13.89 -4.43
N GLU A 86 -16.69 -13.30 -3.58
CA GLU A 86 -16.52 -11.91 -3.12
C GLU A 86 -15.20 -11.72 -2.36
N GLU A 87 -14.85 -12.63 -1.46
CA GLU A 87 -13.59 -12.59 -0.70
C GLU A 87 -12.37 -12.73 -1.62
N LEU A 88 -12.36 -13.74 -2.50
CA LEU A 88 -11.29 -13.94 -3.49
C LEU A 88 -11.11 -12.74 -4.43
N SER A 89 -12.21 -12.12 -4.86
CA SER A 89 -12.18 -10.96 -5.75
C SER A 89 -11.54 -9.75 -5.07
N GLN A 90 -11.83 -9.53 -3.78
CA GLN A 90 -11.23 -8.46 -2.99
C GLN A 90 -9.73 -8.68 -2.78
N ASP A 91 -9.32 -9.92 -2.50
CA ASP A 91 -7.91 -10.27 -2.31
C ASP A 91 -7.09 -10.07 -3.58
N TYR A 92 -7.60 -10.55 -4.72
CA TYR A 92 -6.95 -10.31 -6.01
C TYR A 92 -6.91 -8.84 -6.39
N PHE A 93 -7.97 -8.10 -6.11
CA PHE A 93 -7.97 -6.65 -6.35
C PHE A 93 -6.90 -5.96 -5.50
N ASN A 94 -6.80 -6.27 -4.21
CA ASN A 94 -5.80 -5.68 -3.32
C ASN A 94 -4.36 -6.02 -3.74
N ARG A 95 -4.12 -7.26 -4.17
CA ARG A 95 -2.82 -7.70 -4.68
C ARG A 95 -2.46 -7.03 -6.00
N ALA A 96 -3.39 -7.00 -6.96
CA ALA A 96 -3.16 -6.38 -8.26
C ALA A 96 -3.01 -4.86 -8.18
N TYR A 97 -3.75 -4.20 -7.28
CA TYR A 97 -3.69 -2.74 -7.09
C TYR A 97 -2.30 -2.26 -6.63
N GLN A 98 -1.54 -3.11 -5.92
CA GLN A 98 -0.20 -2.81 -5.47
C GLN A 98 0.88 -3.04 -6.54
N HIS A 99 0.54 -3.68 -7.67
CA HIS A 99 1.48 -3.96 -8.73
C HIS A 99 1.82 -2.71 -9.54
N GLU A 100 3.08 -2.57 -9.99
CA GLU A 100 3.57 -1.39 -10.69
C GLU A 100 2.72 -1.03 -11.92
N SER A 101 2.27 -2.05 -12.66
CA SER A 101 1.41 -1.92 -13.84
C SER A 101 0.07 -1.22 -13.58
N PHE A 102 -0.45 -1.27 -12.33
CA PHE A 102 -1.76 -0.72 -11.98
C PHE A 102 -1.69 0.44 -10.96
N ILE A 103 -0.52 0.73 -10.39
CA ILE A 103 -0.37 1.89 -9.49
C ILE A 103 -0.63 3.20 -10.25
N LYS A 104 -0.01 3.36 -11.43
CA LYS A 104 0.04 4.62 -12.19
C LYS A 104 -1.04 4.77 -13.27
N VAL A 105 -2.12 3.98 -13.22
CA VAL A 105 -3.18 4.01 -14.26
C VAL A 105 -4.39 4.87 -13.87
N THR A 106 -5.20 5.19 -14.87
CA THR A 106 -6.45 5.97 -14.73
C THR A 106 -7.46 5.28 -13.80
N LEU A 107 -8.36 6.07 -13.21
CA LEU A 107 -9.41 5.54 -12.33
C LEU A 107 -10.33 4.56 -13.07
N GLN A 108 -10.67 4.84 -14.33
CA GLN A 108 -11.46 3.93 -15.16
C GLN A 108 -10.77 2.57 -15.33
N LYS A 109 -9.45 2.54 -15.58
CA LYS A 109 -8.70 1.26 -15.68
C LYS A 109 -8.68 0.51 -14.34
N LYS A 110 -8.73 1.22 -13.21
CA LYS A 110 -8.84 0.62 -11.86
C LYS A 110 -10.24 0.06 -11.58
N ASP A 111 -11.29 0.70 -12.08
CA ASP A 111 -12.65 0.16 -11.99
C ASP A 111 -12.79 -1.10 -12.86
N VAL A 112 -12.23 -1.08 -14.08
CA VAL A 112 -12.12 -2.26 -14.96
C VAL A 112 -11.33 -3.40 -14.31
N LEU A 113 -10.21 -3.07 -13.63
CA LEU A 113 -9.45 -4.05 -12.86
C LEU A 113 -10.31 -4.76 -11.83
N GLY A 114 -11.16 -4.03 -11.11
CA GLY A 114 -12.12 -4.61 -10.15
C GLY A 114 -13.08 -5.61 -10.79
N GLY A 115 -13.62 -5.29 -11.96
CA GLY A 115 -14.48 -6.22 -12.72
C GLY A 115 -13.73 -7.43 -13.25
N CYS A 116 -12.48 -7.26 -13.70
CA CYS A 116 -11.64 -8.36 -14.14
C CYS A 116 -11.26 -9.30 -13.00
N CYS A 117 -10.97 -8.78 -11.80
CA CYS A 117 -10.74 -9.60 -10.61
C CYS A 117 -11.96 -10.48 -10.29
N LEU A 118 -13.16 -9.88 -10.33
CA LEU A 118 -14.41 -10.63 -10.16
C LEU A 118 -14.57 -11.73 -11.21
N LEU A 119 -14.31 -11.42 -12.48
CA LEU A 119 -14.43 -12.40 -13.54
C LEU A 119 -13.46 -13.58 -13.38
N VAL A 120 -12.21 -13.32 -13.01
CA VAL A 120 -11.22 -14.38 -12.75
C VAL A 120 -11.71 -15.27 -11.59
N SER A 121 -12.12 -14.68 -10.47
CA SER A 121 -12.64 -15.42 -9.32
C SER A 121 -13.87 -16.25 -9.66
N CYS A 122 -14.79 -15.71 -10.47
CA CYS A 122 -15.94 -16.43 -10.98
C CYS A 122 -15.54 -17.64 -11.83
N ARG A 123 -14.55 -17.48 -12.72
CA ARG A 123 -14.04 -18.59 -13.55
C ARG A 123 -13.40 -19.69 -12.73
N LEU A 124 -12.61 -19.34 -11.71
CA LEU A 124 -11.96 -20.32 -10.83
C LEU A 124 -12.98 -21.15 -10.03
N LEU A 125 -14.15 -20.59 -9.73
CA LEU A 125 -15.22 -21.26 -8.99
C LEU A 125 -16.36 -21.74 -9.90
N ASN A 126 -16.12 -21.85 -11.22
CA ASN A 126 -17.08 -22.32 -12.23
C ASN A 126 -18.41 -21.57 -12.22
N TRP A 127 -18.38 -20.27 -11.94
CA TRP A 127 -19.55 -19.40 -11.96
C TRP A 127 -19.73 -18.75 -13.35
N PRO A 128 -20.91 -18.87 -13.98
CA PRO A 128 -21.12 -18.48 -15.37
C PRO A 128 -21.27 -16.96 -15.51
N ILE A 129 -20.16 -16.26 -15.71
CA ILE A 129 -20.16 -14.84 -16.07
C ILE A 129 -19.34 -14.64 -17.34
N THR A 130 -19.89 -13.84 -18.25
CA THR A 130 -19.22 -13.46 -19.49
C THR A 130 -18.49 -12.13 -19.33
N MET A 131 -17.46 -11.90 -20.16
CA MET A 131 -16.81 -10.59 -20.28
C MET A 131 -17.82 -9.49 -20.63
N GLY A 132 -18.85 -9.82 -21.42
CA GLY A 132 -19.90 -8.88 -21.84
C GLY A 132 -20.72 -8.37 -20.65
N THR A 133 -21.02 -9.24 -19.68
CA THR A 133 -21.72 -8.85 -18.44
C THR A 133 -20.90 -7.85 -17.61
N ILE A 134 -19.59 -8.03 -17.54
CA ILE A 134 -18.71 -7.10 -16.81
C ILE A 134 -18.57 -5.77 -17.58
N SER A 135 -18.45 -5.84 -18.90
CA SER A 135 -18.38 -4.66 -19.77
C SER A 135 -19.65 -3.81 -19.67
N SER A 136 -20.84 -4.42 -19.64
CA SER A 136 -22.10 -3.71 -19.46
C SER A 136 -22.26 -3.15 -18.04
N LEU A 137 -21.82 -3.90 -17.02
CA LEU A 137 -21.90 -3.46 -15.62
C LEU A 137 -21.00 -2.24 -15.32
N LEU A 138 -19.85 -2.17 -16.00
CA LEU A 138 -18.87 -1.09 -15.82
C LEU A 138 -19.00 0.04 -16.84
N ASP A 139 -19.90 -0.08 -17.81
CA ASP A 139 -20.02 0.82 -18.96
C ASP A 139 -18.66 1.06 -19.65
N ALA A 140 -17.91 -0.03 -19.84
CA ALA A 140 -16.54 -0.01 -20.33
C ALA A 140 -16.41 -0.79 -21.65
N ASN A 141 -15.50 -0.34 -22.52
CA ASN A 141 -15.28 -0.99 -23.81
C ASN A 141 -14.77 -2.45 -23.62
N PRO A 142 -15.39 -3.46 -24.25
CA PRO A 142 -14.97 -4.86 -24.15
C PRO A 142 -13.49 -5.09 -24.46
N ALA A 143 -12.90 -4.32 -25.39
CA ALA A 143 -11.49 -4.43 -25.74
C ALA A 143 -10.57 -4.01 -24.57
N GLN A 144 -10.97 -2.98 -23.80
CA GLN A 144 -10.23 -2.55 -22.61
C GLN A 144 -10.34 -3.57 -21.48
N VAL A 145 -11.54 -4.13 -21.26
CA VAL A 145 -11.75 -5.20 -20.28
C VAL A 145 -10.87 -6.40 -20.64
N GLY A 146 -10.82 -6.79 -21.92
CA GLY A 146 -9.96 -7.87 -22.43
C GLY A 146 -8.47 -7.61 -22.19
N ALA A 147 -7.98 -6.41 -22.50
CA ALA A 147 -6.59 -6.05 -22.28
C ALA A 147 -6.19 -6.11 -20.80
N VAL A 148 -7.02 -5.55 -19.91
CA VAL A 148 -6.79 -5.57 -18.45
C VAL A 148 -6.88 -6.99 -17.90
N TYR A 149 -7.81 -7.81 -18.39
CA TYR A 149 -7.92 -9.22 -17.99
C TYR A 149 -6.64 -10.00 -18.29
N GLN A 150 -6.10 -9.85 -19.50
CA GLN A 150 -4.86 -10.52 -19.90
C GLN A 150 -3.66 -10.04 -19.08
N GLU A 151 -3.57 -8.75 -18.80
CA GLU A 151 -2.54 -8.16 -17.93
C GLU A 151 -2.65 -8.70 -16.50
N LEU A 152 -3.87 -8.79 -15.95
CA LEU A 152 -4.14 -9.31 -14.61
C LEU A 152 -3.74 -10.78 -14.47
N VAL A 153 -4.13 -11.63 -15.44
CA VAL A 153 -3.80 -13.07 -15.44
C VAL A 153 -2.30 -13.29 -15.46
N LYS A 154 -1.56 -12.49 -16.24
CA LYS A 154 -0.09 -12.54 -16.28
C LYS A 154 0.53 -12.15 -14.94
N ILE A 155 0.03 -11.09 -14.30
CA ILE A 155 0.58 -10.56 -13.04
C ILE A 155 0.31 -11.52 -11.87
N LEU A 156 -0.89 -12.08 -11.80
CA LEU A 156 -1.26 -12.98 -10.70
C LEU A 156 -0.81 -14.44 -10.94
N ASN A 157 -0.22 -14.73 -12.11
CA ASN A 157 0.19 -16.07 -12.55
C ASN A 157 -0.91 -17.12 -12.33
N ILE A 158 -2.13 -16.77 -12.71
CA ILE A 158 -3.30 -17.64 -12.55
C ILE A 158 -3.48 -18.44 -13.83
N GLU A 159 -3.53 -19.75 -13.73
CA GLU A 159 -4.02 -20.61 -14.80
C GLU A 159 -5.55 -20.50 -14.86
N ALA A 160 -6.04 -19.39 -15.44
CA ALA A 160 -7.47 -19.22 -15.61
C ALA A 160 -7.98 -20.25 -16.64
N PRO A 161 -8.99 -21.06 -16.31
CA PRO A 161 -9.49 -22.08 -17.23
C PRO A 161 -9.94 -21.44 -18.54
N THR A 162 -9.54 -22.04 -19.67
CA THR A 162 -10.03 -21.67 -20.99
C THR A 162 -11.52 -21.96 -21.03
N VAL A 163 -12.34 -20.92 -21.11
CA VAL A 163 -13.79 -21.05 -21.07
C VAL A 163 -14.26 -21.76 -22.34
N ASN A 164 -14.69 -23.01 -22.23
CA ASN A 164 -15.43 -23.65 -23.31
C ASN A 164 -16.90 -23.23 -23.22
N PHE A 165 -17.55 -23.11 -24.38
CA PHE A 165 -18.97 -22.77 -24.46
C PHE A 165 -19.86 -23.77 -23.68
N THR A 166 -19.42 -25.04 -23.60
CA THR A 166 -20.05 -26.10 -22.82
C THR A 166 -20.10 -25.78 -21.33
N ASP A 167 -19.06 -25.17 -20.77
CA ASP A 167 -18.96 -24.86 -19.34
C ASP A 167 -19.95 -23.75 -18.97
N VAL A 168 -20.12 -22.79 -19.88
CA VAL A 168 -21.10 -21.69 -19.75
C VAL A 168 -22.52 -22.25 -19.83
N LEU A 169 -22.80 -23.14 -20.79
CA LEU A 169 -24.10 -23.82 -20.91
C LEU A 169 -24.42 -24.67 -19.68
N GLU A 170 -23.48 -25.51 -19.24
CA GLU A 170 -23.66 -26.42 -18.11
C GLU A 170 -23.91 -25.64 -16.81
N ALA A 171 -23.17 -24.55 -16.61
CA ALA A 171 -23.36 -23.68 -15.45
C ALA A 171 -24.68 -22.90 -15.51
N HIS A 172 -25.14 -22.43 -16.69
CA HIS A 172 -26.50 -21.87 -16.84
C HIS A 172 -27.60 -22.91 -16.59
N MET A 173 -27.41 -24.15 -17.04
CA MET A 173 -28.33 -25.26 -16.77
C MET A 173 -28.39 -25.62 -15.29
N LYS A 174 -27.24 -25.67 -14.60
CA LYS A 174 -27.16 -25.87 -13.14
C LYS A 174 -27.79 -24.71 -12.37
N CYS A 175 -27.55 -23.47 -12.78
CA CYS A 175 -28.11 -22.28 -12.13
C CYS A 175 -29.64 -22.20 -12.28
N SER A 176 -30.18 -22.57 -13.45
CA SER A 176 -31.63 -22.68 -13.67
C SER A 176 -32.27 -23.74 -12.76
N ASN A 177 -31.60 -24.88 -12.57
CA ASN A 177 -32.05 -25.91 -11.62
C ASN A 177 -31.91 -25.49 -10.14
N ILE A 178 -30.87 -24.72 -9.78
CA ILE A 178 -30.67 -24.19 -8.42
C ILE A 178 -31.68 -23.09 -8.09
N LEU A 179 -32.09 -22.26 -9.06
CA LEU A 179 -33.17 -21.29 -8.90
C LEU A 179 -34.52 -21.97 -8.56
N ASN A 180 -34.77 -23.19 -9.02
CA ASN A 180 -35.94 -23.98 -8.60
C ASN A 180 -35.84 -24.48 -7.14
N VAL A 181 -34.62 -24.71 -6.62
CA VAL A 181 -34.42 -25.23 -5.25
C VAL A 181 -34.31 -24.10 -4.22
N ALA A 182 -33.72 -22.96 -4.59
CA ALA A 182 -33.59 -21.78 -3.72
C ALA A 182 -34.87 -20.93 -3.63
N CYS A 183 -35.89 -21.20 -4.45
CA CYS A 183 -37.22 -20.58 -4.33
C CYS A 183 -38.19 -21.45 -3.49
N LEU A 184 -37.74 -22.60 -2.97
CA LEU A 184 -38.52 -23.56 -2.19
C LEU A 184 -38.11 -23.65 -0.70
N LEU A 185 -37.24 -22.74 -0.24
CA LEU A 185 -36.89 -22.50 1.17
C LEU A 185 -36.99 -20.99 1.46
#